data_AF-A0A7W0XSW2-F1
#
_entry.id   AF-A0A7W0XSW2-F1
#
_cell.length_a   1.000
_cell.length_b   1.000
_cell.length_c   1.000
_cell.angle_alpha   90.00
_cell.angle_beta   90.00
_cell.angle_gamma   90.00
#
_symmetry.space_group_name_H-M   'P 1'
#
loop_
_entity.id
_entity.type
_entity.pdbx_description
1 polymer ?
#
loop_
_entity_poly.entity_id
_entity_poly.type
_entity_poly.pdbx_seq_one_letter_code
_entity_poly.pdbx_strand_id
1 'polypeptide(L)'
;MRDVERPHALPSGLRNEGEGPAGRRRYRDVRYSRWRLVVELDGRAVHPEDKRELDDLRDNEVCLQGERTLRYGWRSVIGARCLVAGQVGAGLRAGGWPGRPVACGVGCSAPTTETLAVAI
;
A
#
# COMPACT_ATOMS: atom_id res chain seq x y z
N MET A 1 7.12 3.95 -4.52
CA MET A 1 7.27 3.26 -3.21
C MET A 1 8.68 3.26 -2.64
N ARG A 2 9.77 3.15 -3.42
CA ARG A 2 11.15 3.20 -2.86
C ARG A 2 11.42 4.48 -2.07
N ASP A 3 10.92 5.62 -2.54
CA ASP A 3 11.06 6.94 -1.90
C ASP A 3 10.13 7.14 -0.69
N VAL A 4 9.26 6.17 -0.43
CA VAL A 4 8.45 6.06 0.79
C VAL A 4 9.16 5.10 1.75
N GLU A 5 9.52 3.90 1.28
CA GLU A 5 10.09 2.84 2.12
C GLU A 5 11.43 3.23 2.74
N ARG A 6 12.42 3.58 1.91
CA ARG A 6 13.80 3.78 2.37
C ARG A 6 13.92 4.95 3.36
N PRO A 7 13.37 6.15 3.08
CA PRO A 7 13.54 7.27 3.99
C PRO A 7 12.83 7.08 5.33
N HIS A 8 11.85 6.16 5.41
CA HIS A 8 11.08 5.90 6.63
C HIS A 8 11.39 4.55 7.27
N ALA A 9 12.48 3.89 6.85
CA ALA A 9 12.91 2.59 7.34
C ALA A 9 11.81 1.51 7.33
N LEU A 10 10.90 1.57 6.35
CA LEU A 10 9.94 0.49 6.14
C LEU A 10 10.66 -0.73 5.54
N PRO A 11 10.14 -1.95 5.76
CA PRO A 11 10.55 -3.12 5.00
C PRO A 11 10.42 -2.85 3.50
N SER A 12 11.18 -3.58 2.68
CA SER A 12 10.95 -3.51 1.23
C SER A 12 9.92 -4.54 0.79
N GLY A 13 8.94 -4.09 0.02
CA GLY A 13 7.98 -4.99 -0.60
C GLY A 13 8.48 -5.57 -1.92
N LEU A 14 7.94 -6.73 -2.28
CA LEU A 14 8.07 -7.36 -3.59
C LEU A 14 7.29 -6.52 -4.61
N ARG A 15 7.86 -6.29 -5.79
CA ARG A 15 7.31 -5.37 -6.79
C ARG A 15 6.91 -6.12 -8.04
N ASN A 16 5.78 -5.72 -8.63
CA ASN A 16 5.25 -6.33 -9.85
C ASN A 16 5.21 -7.85 -9.73
N GLU A 17 4.75 -8.34 -8.57
CA GLU A 17 4.63 -9.78 -8.37
C GLU A 17 3.42 -10.27 -9.17
N GLY A 18 3.68 -11.16 -10.12
CA GLY A 18 2.65 -11.68 -11.00
C GLY A 18 1.98 -12.92 -10.41
N GLU A 19 0.67 -12.88 -10.23
CA GLU A 19 -0.17 -13.94 -9.65
C GLU A 19 -1.12 -14.55 -10.69
N GLY A 20 -1.46 -15.82 -10.53
CA GLY A 20 -2.39 -16.54 -11.40
C GLY A 20 -1.72 -17.32 -12.55
N PRO A 21 -2.51 -18.08 -13.32
CA PRO A 21 -2.00 -18.97 -14.37
C PRO A 21 -1.38 -18.19 -15.55
N ALA A 22 -0.49 -18.87 -16.28
CA ALA A 22 0.13 -18.32 -17.48
C ALA A 22 -0.93 -17.80 -18.47
N GLY A 23 -0.71 -16.59 -18.99
CA GLY A 23 -1.67 -15.90 -19.88
C GLY A 23 -2.76 -15.09 -19.17
N ARG A 24 -2.91 -15.20 -17.84
CA ARG A 24 -3.83 -14.39 -17.02
C ARG A 24 -3.17 -13.83 -15.76
N ARG A 25 -1.86 -13.55 -15.83
CA ARG A 25 -1.13 -13.01 -14.69
C ARG A 25 -1.65 -11.61 -14.33
N ARG A 26 -1.87 -11.41 -13.04
CA ARG A 26 -2.17 -10.10 -12.44
C ARG A 26 -0.95 -9.63 -11.69
N TYR A 27 -0.63 -8.35 -11.78
CA TYR A 27 0.53 -7.80 -11.10
C TYR A 27 0.08 -6.91 -9.96
N ARG A 28 0.69 -7.09 -8.78
CA ARG A 28 0.56 -6.18 -7.64
C ARG A 28 1.71 -5.20 -7.66
N ASP A 29 1.44 -3.91 -7.46
CA ASP A 29 2.52 -2.91 -7.51
C ASP A 29 3.55 -3.14 -6.41
N VAL A 30 3.09 -3.32 -5.17
CA VAL A 30 3.94 -3.73 -4.05
C VAL A 30 3.21 -4.72 -3.13
N ARG A 31 3.85 -5.85 -2.82
CA ARG A 31 3.37 -6.83 -1.83
C ARG A 31 4.37 -7.02 -0.70
N TYR A 32 3.85 -7.02 0.51
CA TYR A 32 4.55 -7.32 1.75
C TYR A 32 4.10 -8.68 2.27
N SER A 33 4.49 -9.77 1.60
CA SER A 33 3.91 -11.11 1.81
C SER A 33 3.98 -11.57 3.27
N ARG A 34 5.08 -11.27 3.98
CA ARG A 34 5.26 -11.59 5.41
C ARG A 34 4.19 -10.95 6.30
N TRP A 35 3.71 -9.76 5.94
CA TRP A 35 2.76 -8.98 6.73
C TRP A 35 1.38 -8.89 6.09
N ARG A 36 1.12 -9.68 5.03
CA ARG A 36 -0.19 -9.78 4.38
C ARG A 36 -0.76 -8.41 3.99
N LEU A 37 0.10 -7.57 3.42
CA LEU A 37 -0.26 -6.23 2.95
C LEU A 37 0.10 -6.08 1.47
N VAL A 38 -0.88 -5.68 0.68
CA VAL A 38 -0.73 -5.26 -0.71
C VAL A 38 -0.87 -3.74 -0.76
N VAL A 39 -0.03 -3.09 -1.56
CA VAL A 39 -0.16 -1.69 -1.92
C VAL A 39 -0.31 -1.62 -3.44
N GLU A 40 -1.43 -1.06 -3.88
CA GLU A 40 -1.71 -0.79 -5.29
C GLU A 40 -1.59 0.71 -5.54
N LEU A 41 -0.94 1.06 -6.64
CA LEU A 41 -0.80 2.40 -7.16
C LEU A 41 -1.82 2.61 -8.29
N ASP A 42 -2.34 3.83 -8.38
CA ASP A 42 -3.31 4.29 -9.39
C ASP A 42 -4.73 3.68 -9.29
N GLY A 43 -5.06 3.04 -8.17
CA GLY A 43 -6.23 2.18 -7.99
C GLY A 43 -7.64 2.80 -8.08
N ARG A 44 -7.83 4.05 -8.54
CA ARG A 44 -9.16 4.66 -8.88
C ARG A 44 -9.14 5.74 -9.97
N ALA A 45 -7.98 6.25 -10.39
CA ALA A 45 -7.91 7.54 -11.10
C ALA A 45 -8.17 7.47 -12.62
N VAL A 46 -8.37 6.28 -13.22
CA VAL A 46 -8.40 6.15 -14.70
C VAL A 46 -9.45 5.15 -15.21
N HIS A 47 -10.52 4.92 -14.46
CA HIS A 47 -11.49 3.88 -14.82
C HIS A 47 -12.93 4.45 -14.85
N PRO A 48 -13.64 4.35 -15.99
CA PRO A 48 -15.05 4.66 -16.05
C PRO A 48 -15.83 3.72 -15.11
N GLU A 49 -17.09 4.06 -14.86
CA GLU A 49 -17.97 3.34 -13.94
C GLU A 49 -18.11 1.83 -14.25
N ASP A 50 -17.86 1.43 -15.49
CA ASP A 50 -17.83 0.06 -16.00
C ASP A 50 -16.69 -0.83 -15.44
N LYS A 51 -15.65 -0.23 -14.86
CA LYS A 51 -14.49 -0.96 -14.32
C LYS A 51 -14.46 -1.06 -12.79
N ARG A 52 -15.38 -0.40 -12.09
CA ARG A 52 -15.48 -0.48 -10.62
C ARG A 52 -15.75 -1.89 -10.12
N GLU A 53 -16.66 -2.61 -10.76
CA GLU A 53 -16.99 -3.99 -10.36
C GLU A 53 -15.76 -4.91 -10.47
N LEU A 54 -14.91 -4.73 -11.49
CA LEU A 54 -13.68 -5.49 -11.62
C LEU A 54 -12.64 -5.15 -10.54
N ASP A 55 -12.62 -3.90 -10.08
CA ASP A 55 -11.77 -3.49 -8.95
C ASP A 55 -12.28 -4.07 -7.63
N ASP A 56 -13.60 -4.05 -7.40
CA ASP A 56 -14.21 -4.65 -6.22
C ASP A 56 -13.97 -6.16 -6.17
N LEU A 57 -14.12 -6.87 -7.29
CA LEU A 57 -13.81 -8.29 -7.39
C LEU A 57 -12.34 -8.59 -7.10
N ARG A 58 -11.41 -7.70 -7.52
CA ARG A 58 -9.97 -7.82 -7.19
C ARG A 58 -9.71 -7.61 -5.70
N ASP A 59 -10.36 -6.61 -5.08
CA ASP A 59 -10.19 -6.34 -3.65
C ASP A 59 -10.78 -7.47 -2.79
N ASN A 60 -11.92 -8.03 -3.21
CA ASN A 60 -12.50 -9.21 -2.59
C ASN A 60 -11.56 -10.42 -2.65
N GLU A 61 -10.89 -10.65 -3.79
CA GLU A 61 -9.90 -11.71 -3.93
C GLU A 61 -8.74 -11.56 -2.94
N VAL A 62 -8.18 -10.35 -2.80
CA VAL A 62 -7.12 -10.07 -1.82
C VAL A 62 -7.61 -10.30 -0.38
N CYS A 63 -8.83 -9.86 -0.08
CA CYS A 63 -9.45 -10.06 1.23
C CYS A 63 -9.64 -11.55 1.55
N LEU A 64 -10.11 -12.34 0.59
CA LEU A 64 -10.31 -13.79 0.74
C LEU A 64 -8.98 -14.55 0.93
N GLN A 65 -7.87 -14.03 0.41
CA GLN A 65 -6.52 -14.55 0.68
C GLN A 65 -5.99 -14.17 2.08
N GLY A 66 -6.76 -13.40 2.86
CA GLY A 66 -6.39 -12.92 4.18
C GLY A 66 -5.39 -11.77 4.14
N GLU A 67 -5.37 -11.00 3.04
CA GLU A 67 -4.51 -9.84 2.84
C GLU A 67 -5.31 -8.54 2.91
N ARG A 68 -4.60 -7.44 3.17
CA ARG A 68 -5.16 -6.08 3.20
C ARG A 68 -4.62 -5.29 2.04
N THR A 69 -5.44 -4.46 1.41
CA THR A 69 -5.03 -3.57 0.32
C THR A 69 -5.02 -2.12 0.80
N LEU A 70 -3.92 -1.40 0.53
CA LEU A 70 -3.89 0.07 0.56
C LEU A 70 -3.75 0.58 -0.87
N ARG A 71 -4.54 1.57 -1.24
CA ARG A 71 -4.56 2.14 -2.60
C ARG A 71 -4.13 3.59 -2.57
N TYR A 72 -3.22 3.97 -3.45
CA TYR A 72 -2.73 5.35 -3.58
C TYR A 72 -2.77 5.82 -5.02
N GLY A 73 -3.22 7.05 -5.27
CA GLY A 73 -2.92 7.70 -6.54
C GLY A 73 -1.45 8.10 -6.61
N TRP A 74 -0.83 8.07 -7.80
CA TRP A 74 0.55 8.51 -8.01
C TRP A 74 0.87 9.88 -7.36
N ARG A 75 -0.03 10.86 -7.50
CA ARG A 75 0.11 12.20 -6.92
C ARG A 75 0.21 12.18 -5.39
N SER A 76 -0.51 11.29 -4.73
CA SER A 76 -0.45 11.12 -3.27
C SER A 76 0.88 10.53 -2.83
N VAL A 77 1.44 9.58 -3.59
CA VAL A 77 2.73 8.96 -3.27
C VAL A 77 3.88 9.97 -3.34
N ILE A 78 3.89 10.84 -4.35
CA ILE A 78 4.91 11.89 -4.48
C ILE A 78 4.65 13.04 -3.50
N GLY A 79 3.43 13.57 -3.50
CA GLY A 79 3.09 14.80 -2.76
C GLY A 79 2.94 14.61 -1.25
N ALA A 80 2.64 13.39 -0.80
CA ALA A 80 2.35 13.09 0.61
C ALA A 80 3.12 11.84 1.10
N ARG A 81 4.37 11.67 0.66
CA ARG A 81 5.20 10.48 0.96
C ARG A 81 5.25 10.10 2.45
N CYS A 82 5.29 11.07 3.35
CA CYS A 82 5.34 10.85 4.80
C CYS A 82 4.01 10.28 5.33
N LEU A 83 2.88 10.78 4.84
CA LEU A 83 1.56 10.27 5.18
C LEU A 83 1.39 8.83 4.67
N VAL A 84 1.80 8.58 3.42
CA VAL A 84 1.79 7.24 2.81
C VAL A 84 2.66 6.28 3.63
N ALA A 85 3.84 6.72 4.09
CA ALA A 85 4.70 5.91 4.95
C ALA A 85 4.03 5.53 6.28
N GLY A 86 3.29 6.46 6.89
CA GLY A 86 2.49 6.21 8.09
C GLY A 86 1.41 5.15 7.88
N GLN A 87 0.64 5.28 6.80
CA GLN A 87 -0.43 4.33 6.44
C GLN A 87 0.12 2.93 6.14
N VAL A 88 1.19 2.84 5.36
CA VAL A 88 1.86 1.56 5.08
C VAL A 88 2.41 0.97 6.37
N GLY A 89 3.06 1.77 7.22
CA GLY A 89 3.55 1.32 8.52
C GLY A 89 2.46 0.76 9.42
N ALA A 90 1.29 1.40 9.47
CA ALA A 90 0.14 0.89 10.22
C ALA A 90 -0.39 -0.42 9.63
N GLY A 91 -0.50 -0.53 8.30
CA GLY A 91 -0.92 -1.77 7.62
C GLY A 91 0.05 -2.94 7.86
N LEU A 92 1.35 -2.66 7.91
CA LEU A 92 2.40 -3.62 8.25
C LEU A 92 2.31 -4.06 9.72
N ARG A 93 2.12 -3.11 10.65
CA ARG A 93 1.95 -3.41 12.08
C ARG A 93 0.70 -4.26 12.34
N ALA A 94 -0.41 -3.98 11.65
CA ALA A 94 -1.61 -4.82 11.69
C ALA A 94 -1.34 -6.26 11.19
N GLY A 95 -0.30 -6.46 10.38
CA GLY A 95 0.18 -7.76 9.94
C GLY A 95 1.29 -8.36 10.81
N GLY A 96 1.61 -7.78 11.97
CA GLY A 96 2.62 -8.27 12.89
C GLY A 96 4.05 -7.74 12.66
N TRP A 97 4.22 -6.65 11.90
CA TRP A 97 5.53 -5.98 11.83
C TRP A 97 5.85 -5.32 13.18
N PRO A 98 6.98 -5.64 13.85
CA PRO A 98 7.31 -5.08 15.15
C PRO A 98 7.89 -3.66 15.09
N GLY A 99 8.18 -3.15 13.88
CA GLY A 99 8.76 -1.83 13.68
C GLY A 99 7.73 -0.71 13.65
N ARG A 100 8.24 0.51 13.46
CA ARG A 100 7.45 1.72 13.18
C ARG A 100 8.17 2.54 12.12
N PRO A 101 7.45 3.35 11.32
CA PRO A 101 8.08 4.31 10.42
C PRO A 101 9.02 5.23 11.21
N VAL A 102 10.19 5.50 10.64
CA VAL A 102 11.15 6.48 11.16
C VAL A 102 10.95 7.81 10.43
N ALA A 103 11.15 8.93 11.14
CA ALA A 103 11.10 10.25 10.53
C ALA A 103 12.21 10.38 9.47
N CYS A 104 11.86 10.80 8.26
CA CYS A 104 12.82 10.93 7.16
C CYS A 104 13.65 12.23 7.17
N GLY A 105 13.50 13.07 8.20
CA GLY A 105 14.15 14.38 8.34
C GLY A 105 13.31 15.41 9.08
N VAL A 106 13.83 16.63 9.21
CA VAL A 106 13.11 17.78 9.79
C VAL A 106 11.85 18.05 8.96
N GLY A 107 10.70 18.17 9.63
CA GLY A 107 9.41 18.39 8.97
C GLY A 107 8.72 17.11 8.46
N CYS A 108 9.19 15.92 8.83
CA CYS A 108 8.49 14.67 8.51
C CYS A 108 7.11 14.62 9.22
N SER A 109 6.05 14.38 8.45
CA SER A 109 4.67 14.27 8.93
C SER A 109 4.19 12.83 9.05
N ALA A 110 5.10 11.84 9.01
CA ALA A 110 4.72 10.45 9.16
C ALA A 110 4.23 10.21 10.59
N PRO A 111 2.98 9.76 10.80
CA PRO A 111 2.50 9.46 12.15
C PRO A 111 3.36 8.35 12.77
N THR A 112 3.99 8.67 13.88
CA THR A 112 4.85 7.75 14.64
C THR A 112 4.05 6.86 15.59
N THR A 113 2.80 7.23 15.89
CA THR A 113 1.91 6.50 16.81
C THR A 113 0.43 6.61 16.38
N GLU A 114 -0.16 5.44 16.13
CA GLU A 114 -1.57 5.00 16.20
C GLU A 114 -2.78 5.84 15.75
N THR A 115 -2.65 7.08 15.30
CA THR A 115 -3.80 7.84 14.80
C THR A 115 -3.70 8.07 13.30
N LEU A 116 -4.29 7.15 12.53
CA LEU A 116 -4.69 7.43 11.15
C LEU A 116 -6.16 7.85 11.17
N ALA A 117 -6.40 9.11 11.56
CA ALA A 117 -7.65 9.75 11.19
C ALA A 117 -7.59 9.99 9.67
N VAL A 118 -8.40 9.26 8.91
CA VAL A 118 -8.68 9.61 7.52
C VAL A 118 -9.49 10.90 7.59
N ALA A 119 -8.84 12.05 7.39
CA ALA A 119 -9.56 13.28 7.09
C ALA A 119 -10.12 13.12 5.68
N ILE A 120 -11.41 12.77 5.61
CA ILE A 120 -12.23 12.76 4.39
C ILE A 120 -12.67 14.20 4.12
#